data_AF-A0A5J5W4N9-F1
#
_entry.id   AF-A0A5J5W4N9-F1
#
_cell.length_a   1.000
_cell.length_b   1.000
_cell.length_c   1.000
_cell.angle_alpha   90.00
_cell.angle_beta   90.00
_cell.angle_gamma   90.00
#
_symmetry.space_group_name_H-M   'P 1'
#
loop_
_entity.id
_entity.type
_entity.pdbx_description
1 polymer ?
#
loop_
_entity_poly.entity_id
_entity_poly.type
_entity_poly.pdbx_seq_one_letter_code
_entity_poly.pdbx_strand_id
1 'polypeptide(L)'
;MLKLGVEPDVVTFTTLINGLCNQSNISEAVCMFDEMTERGYQPDLIVYNTVLKGLCKTGNTDRAVRFLRLMESRGFEPNIVAYNTILDCLCKKGLLKEALDLFSEVKVKGIRPNIITYSCLTHDMCNSGQQEEATRLLNEMVDNNISLNIVTYNILINALCKEGLLSKAVETIGIMRKQDMEPNIVTYNTLVDAHCKEWMVSKAEDIVDAMIKRGIETS
;
A
#
# COMPACT_ATOMS: atom_id res chain seq x y z
N MET A 1 -22.19 26.07 -14.23
CA MET A 1 -21.65 26.15 -15.61
C MET A 1 -22.76 26.03 -16.65
N LEU A 2 -23.66 25.04 -16.58
CA LEU A 2 -24.86 24.98 -17.45
C LEU A 2 -25.78 26.22 -17.34
N LYS A 3 -25.87 26.84 -16.16
CA LYS A 3 -26.64 28.09 -15.94
C LYS A 3 -26.07 29.33 -16.62
N LEU A 4 -24.83 29.29 -17.14
CA LEU A 4 -24.15 30.43 -17.76
C LEU A 4 -23.98 30.28 -19.28
N GLY A 5 -24.48 29.20 -19.90
CA GLY A 5 -24.42 28.99 -21.35
C GLY A 5 -23.02 28.73 -21.92
N VAL A 6 -22.02 28.50 -21.06
CA VAL A 6 -20.65 28.14 -21.50
C VAL A 6 -20.57 26.61 -21.59
N GLU A 7 -20.28 26.12 -22.80
CA GLU A 7 -20.09 24.70 -23.05
C GLU A 7 -18.77 24.23 -22.41
N PRO A 8 -18.81 23.27 -21.46
CA PRO A 8 -17.60 22.79 -20.82
C PRO A 8 -16.77 21.97 -21.81
N ASP A 9 -15.47 22.26 -21.86
CA ASP A 9 -14.48 21.52 -22.63
C ASP A 9 -13.76 20.46 -21.75
N VAL A 10 -12.84 19.70 -22.36
CA VAL A 10 -12.05 18.67 -21.67
C VAL A 10 -11.32 19.24 -20.44
N VAL A 11 -10.71 20.42 -20.57
CA VAL A 11 -9.95 21.06 -19.48
C VAL A 11 -10.88 21.40 -18.30
N THR A 12 -12.08 21.88 -18.61
CA THR A 12 -13.11 22.17 -17.62
C THR A 12 -13.50 20.92 -16.84
N PHE A 13 -13.83 19.82 -17.53
CA PHE A 13 -14.19 18.56 -16.88
C PHE A 13 -13.04 18.02 -16.01
N THR A 14 -11.82 17.98 -16.54
CA THR A 14 -10.64 17.52 -15.79
C THR A 14 -10.41 18.35 -14.52
N THR A 15 -10.55 19.67 -14.61
CA THR A 15 -10.37 20.58 -13.47
C THR A 15 -11.42 20.34 -12.39
N LEU A 16 -12.69 20.20 -12.80
CA LEU A 16 -13.80 19.93 -11.88
C LEU A 16 -13.66 18.57 -11.20
N ILE A 17 -13.39 17.50 -11.97
CA ILE A 17 -13.18 16.15 -11.45
C ILE A 17 -12.05 16.13 -10.41
N ASN A 18 -10.93 16.80 -10.71
CA ASN A 18 -9.80 16.88 -9.78
C ASN A 18 -10.15 17.66 -8.52
N GLY A 19 -10.81 18.82 -8.65
CA GLY A 19 -11.30 19.59 -7.50
C GLY A 19 -12.22 18.78 -6.58
N LEU A 20 -13.20 18.07 -7.17
CA LEU A 20 -14.16 17.23 -6.46
C LEU A 20 -13.48 16.05 -5.77
N CYS A 21 -12.54 15.37 -6.43
CA CYS A 21 -11.76 14.28 -5.83
C CYS A 21 -10.91 14.78 -4.65
N ASN A 22 -10.31 15.97 -4.75
CA ASN A 22 -9.54 16.58 -3.67
C ASN A 22 -10.40 16.94 -2.45
N GLN A 23 -11.64 17.37 -2.69
CA GLN A 23 -12.66 17.62 -1.65
C GLN A 23 -13.32 16.33 -1.15
N SER A 24 -12.91 15.16 -1.63
CA SER A 24 -13.50 13.85 -1.31
C SER A 24 -14.98 13.71 -1.72
N ASN A 25 -15.48 14.60 -2.59
CA ASN A 25 -16.81 14.51 -3.19
C ASN A 25 -16.78 13.58 -4.42
N ILE A 26 -16.51 12.31 -4.16
CA ILE A 26 -16.23 11.34 -5.22
C ILE A 26 -17.48 10.98 -6.05
N SER A 27 -18.67 11.08 -5.45
CA SER A 27 -19.91 10.77 -6.17
C SER A 27 -20.12 11.76 -7.30
N GLU A 28 -19.97 13.06 -7.03
CA GLU A 28 -20.09 14.11 -8.04
C GLU A 28 -18.95 14.04 -9.05
N ALA A 29 -17.73 13.70 -8.63
CA ALA A 29 -16.61 13.50 -9.54
C ALA A 29 -16.87 12.38 -10.56
N VAL A 30 -17.47 11.26 -10.13
CA VAL A 30 -17.88 10.18 -11.05
C VAL A 30 -19.02 10.63 -11.96
N CYS A 31 -20.00 11.38 -11.47
CA CYS A 31 -21.06 11.94 -12.34
C CYS A 31 -20.47 12.85 -13.43
N MET A 32 -19.48 13.70 -13.08
CA MET A 32 -18.80 14.57 -14.05
C MET A 32 -17.98 13.76 -15.06
N PHE A 33 -17.39 12.65 -14.64
CA PHE A 33 -16.70 11.72 -15.54
C PHE A 33 -17.67 11.05 -16.51
N ASP A 34 -18.82 10.57 -16.02
CA ASP A 34 -19.84 9.94 -16.85
C ASP A 34 -20.39 10.95 -17.87
N GLU A 35 -20.72 12.17 -17.43
CA GLU A 35 -21.18 13.27 -18.30
C GLU A 35 -20.16 13.64 -19.38
N MET A 36 -18.87 13.72 -19.02
CA MET A 36 -17.78 13.95 -19.97
C MET A 36 -17.82 12.89 -21.09
N THR A 37 -18.00 11.62 -20.72
CA THR A 37 -17.98 10.51 -21.68
C THR A 37 -19.26 10.41 -22.51
N GLU A 38 -20.43 10.70 -21.93
CA GLU A 38 -21.71 10.74 -22.64
C GLU A 38 -21.75 11.85 -23.70
N ARG A 39 -21.04 12.94 -23.46
CA ARG A 39 -20.87 14.04 -24.42
C ARG A 39 -19.82 13.75 -25.51
N GLY A 40 -19.19 12.57 -25.48
CA GLY A 40 -18.20 12.16 -26.48
C GLY A 40 -16.80 12.71 -26.24
N TYR A 41 -16.53 13.38 -25.11
CA TYR A 41 -15.17 13.76 -24.74
C TYR A 41 -14.39 12.53 -24.30
N GLN A 42 -13.11 12.47 -24.67
CA GLN A 42 -12.22 11.39 -24.26
C GLN A 42 -11.47 11.78 -22.98
N PRO A 43 -11.71 11.10 -21.84
CA PRO A 43 -10.90 11.29 -20.65
C PRO A 43 -9.48 10.80 -20.91
N ASP A 44 -8.50 11.56 -20.49
CA ASP A 44 -7.10 11.15 -20.52
C ASP A 44 -6.74 10.30 -19.28
N LEU A 45 -5.51 9.78 -19.27
CA LEU A 45 -4.98 8.98 -18.17
C LEU A 45 -4.98 9.73 -16.83
N ILE A 46 -4.87 11.06 -16.85
CA ILE A 46 -4.86 11.89 -15.62
C ILE A 46 -6.24 11.84 -14.97
N VAL A 47 -7.31 11.98 -15.75
CA VAL A 47 -8.68 11.87 -15.26
C VAL A 47 -8.93 10.50 -14.63
N TYR A 48 -8.56 9.40 -15.31
CA TYR A 48 -8.73 8.06 -14.77
C TYR A 48 -8.00 7.86 -13.43
N ASN A 49 -6.72 8.23 -13.37
CA ASN A 49 -5.93 8.09 -12.14
C ASN A 49 -6.50 8.93 -10.99
N THR A 50 -7.02 10.11 -11.30
CA THR A 50 -7.60 11.03 -10.30
C THR A 50 -8.88 10.44 -9.69
N VAL A 51 -9.79 9.95 -10.53
CA VAL A 51 -11.03 9.30 -10.07
C VAL A 51 -10.71 8.02 -9.30
N LEU A 52 -9.79 7.19 -9.80
CA LEU A 52 -9.38 5.96 -9.13
C LEU A 52 -8.83 6.23 -7.73
N LYS A 53 -7.93 7.21 -7.61
CA LYS A 53 -7.37 7.64 -6.32
C LYS A 53 -8.46 8.16 -5.38
N GLY A 54 -9.41 8.94 -5.89
CA GLY A 54 -10.55 9.44 -5.12
C GLY A 54 -11.46 8.32 -4.60
N LEU A 55 -11.74 7.30 -5.42
CA LEU A 55 -12.52 6.13 -5.04
C LEU A 55 -11.82 5.34 -3.93
N CYS A 56 -10.52 5.09 -4.04
CA CYS A 56 -9.76 4.40 -3.01
C CYS A 56 -9.67 5.22 -1.70
N LYS A 57 -9.46 6.54 -1.77
CA LYS A 57 -9.38 7.43 -0.59
C LYS A 57 -10.69 7.45 0.20
N THR A 58 -11.83 7.32 -0.47
CA THR A 58 -13.17 7.32 0.14
C THR A 58 -13.65 5.93 0.54
N GLY A 59 -12.81 4.89 0.39
CA GLY A 59 -13.16 3.51 0.74
C GLY A 59 -14.18 2.89 -0.23
N ASN A 60 -14.38 3.45 -1.43
CA ASN A 60 -15.28 2.90 -2.45
C ASN A 60 -14.57 1.80 -3.28
N THR A 61 -14.04 0.77 -2.61
CA THR A 61 -13.16 -0.25 -3.19
C THR A 61 -13.79 -0.99 -4.38
N ASP A 62 -15.06 -1.42 -4.28
CA ASP A 62 -15.73 -2.14 -5.38
C ASP A 62 -15.85 -1.27 -6.63
N ARG A 63 -16.15 0.02 -6.44
CA ARG A 63 -16.18 1.00 -7.53
C ARG A 63 -14.78 1.23 -8.09
N ALA A 64 -13.74 1.28 -7.25
CA ALA A 64 -12.36 1.42 -7.71
C ALA A 64 -11.92 0.25 -8.59
N VAL A 65 -12.22 -1.00 -8.19
CA VAL A 65 -11.93 -2.19 -8.99
C VAL A 65 -12.69 -2.15 -10.33
N ARG A 66 -13.99 -1.81 -10.31
CA ARG A 66 -14.77 -1.65 -11.55
C ARG A 66 -14.22 -0.54 -12.45
N PHE A 67 -13.73 0.55 -11.86
CA PHE A 67 -13.17 1.67 -12.58
C PHE A 67 -11.82 1.33 -13.23
N LEU A 68 -10.99 0.50 -12.58
CA LEU A 68 -9.80 -0.09 -13.21
C LEU A 68 -10.17 -0.90 -14.45
N ARG A 69 -11.20 -1.76 -14.37
CA ARG A 69 -11.68 -2.54 -15.53
C ARG A 69 -12.22 -1.66 -16.65
N LEU A 70 -12.87 -0.55 -16.31
CA LEU A 70 -13.34 0.43 -17.30
C LEU A 70 -12.17 1.11 -18.02
N MET A 71 -11.12 1.46 -17.28
CA MET A 71 -9.89 2.02 -17.85
C MET A 71 -9.26 1.03 -18.85
N GLU A 72 -9.15 -0.24 -18.46
CA GLU A 72 -8.62 -1.32 -19.33
C GLU A 72 -9.49 -1.56 -20.57
N SER A 73 -10.81 -1.62 -20.42
CA SER A 73 -11.73 -1.87 -21.56
C SER A 73 -11.76 -0.73 -22.57
N ARG A 74 -11.33 0.47 -22.17
CA ARG A 74 -11.16 1.64 -23.03
C ARG A 74 -9.75 1.75 -23.64
N GLY A 75 -8.94 0.70 -23.50
CA GLY A 75 -7.62 0.59 -24.14
C GLY A 75 -6.50 1.31 -23.39
N PHE A 76 -6.74 1.78 -22.17
CA PHE A 76 -5.67 2.30 -21.33
C PHE A 76 -4.98 1.16 -20.59
N GLU A 77 -3.66 1.27 -20.44
CA GLU A 77 -2.85 0.34 -19.66
C GLU A 77 -2.60 0.92 -18.27
N PRO A 78 -3.26 0.42 -17.21
CA PRO A 78 -2.98 0.87 -15.85
C PRO A 78 -1.55 0.50 -15.48
N ASN A 79 -0.81 1.46 -14.95
CA ASN A 79 0.55 1.21 -14.46
C ASN A 79 0.53 0.64 -13.03
N ILE A 80 1.70 0.27 -12.51
CA ILE A 80 1.83 -0.28 -11.15
C ILE A 80 1.29 0.65 -10.06
N VAL A 81 1.26 1.96 -10.29
CA VAL A 81 0.73 2.94 -9.31
C VAL A 81 -0.78 2.79 -9.17
N ALA A 82 -1.51 2.60 -10.28
CA ALA A 82 -2.95 2.36 -10.26
C ALA A 82 -3.29 1.05 -9.52
N TYR A 83 -2.56 -0.02 -9.82
CA TYR A 83 -2.71 -1.31 -9.13
C TYR A 83 -2.39 -1.19 -7.63
N ASN A 84 -1.28 -0.57 -7.26
CA ASN A 84 -0.90 -0.36 -5.86
C ASN A 84 -1.95 0.44 -5.08
N THR A 85 -2.62 1.41 -5.73
CA THR A 85 -3.68 2.20 -5.11
C THR A 85 -4.88 1.33 -4.73
N ILE A 86 -5.23 0.35 -5.58
CA ILE A 86 -6.33 -0.58 -5.32
C ILE A 86 -5.92 -1.66 -4.33
N LEU A 87 -4.70 -2.20 -4.44
CA LEU A 87 -4.13 -3.15 -3.49
C LEU A 87 -4.15 -2.59 -2.06
N ASP A 88 -3.67 -1.36 -1.87
CA ASP A 88 -3.72 -0.67 -0.57
C ASP A 88 -5.15 -0.52 -0.05
N CYS A 89 -6.10 -0.23 -0.94
CA CYS A 89 -7.51 -0.11 -0.58
C CYS A 89 -8.14 -1.47 -0.17
N LEU A 90 -7.79 -2.56 -0.87
CA LEU A 90 -8.25 -3.92 -0.57
C LEU A 90 -7.67 -4.40 0.77
N CYS A 91 -6.36 -4.25 0.97
CA CYS A 91 -5.68 -4.58 2.23
C CYS A 91 -6.30 -3.82 3.41
N LYS A 92 -6.51 -2.50 3.28
CA LYS A 92 -7.14 -1.70 4.35
C LYS A 92 -8.56 -2.13 4.71
N LYS A 93 -9.26 -2.84 3.82
CA LYS A 93 -10.57 -3.44 4.08
C LYS A 93 -10.52 -4.89 4.56
N GLY A 94 -9.33 -5.48 4.70
CA GLY A 94 -9.15 -6.89 5.03
C GLY A 94 -9.54 -7.84 3.89
N LEU A 95 -9.62 -7.35 2.65
CA LEU A 95 -9.94 -8.13 1.46
C LEU A 95 -8.66 -8.72 0.84
N LEU A 96 -7.92 -9.48 1.65
CA LEU A 96 -6.60 -10.00 1.30
C LEU A 96 -6.64 -10.96 0.10
N LYS A 97 -7.71 -11.76 -0.03
CA LYS A 97 -7.85 -12.69 -1.15
C LYS A 97 -7.93 -11.93 -2.47
N GLU A 98 -8.78 -10.93 -2.55
CA GLU A 98 -8.94 -10.06 -3.71
C GLU A 98 -7.66 -9.29 -4.01
N ALA A 99 -6.91 -8.87 -2.97
CA ALA A 99 -5.61 -8.25 -3.14
C ALA A 99 -4.58 -9.20 -3.77
N LEU A 100 -4.57 -10.48 -3.36
CA LEU A 100 -3.68 -11.49 -3.93
C LEU A 100 -4.04 -11.88 -5.37
N ASP A 101 -5.33 -11.93 -5.68
CA ASP A 101 -5.82 -12.15 -7.05
C ASP A 101 -5.36 -11.00 -7.96
N LEU A 102 -5.49 -9.74 -7.49
CA LEU A 102 -5.02 -8.57 -8.23
C LEU A 102 -3.49 -8.53 -8.37
N PHE A 103 -2.75 -8.94 -7.34
CA PHE A 103 -1.29 -9.07 -7.40
C PHE A 103 -0.83 -10.12 -8.42
N SER A 104 -1.55 -11.25 -8.49
CA SER A 104 -1.30 -12.30 -9.48
C SER A 104 -1.56 -11.80 -10.89
N GLU A 105 -2.63 -11.02 -11.09
CA GLU A 105 -2.93 -10.37 -12.36
C GLU A 105 -1.80 -9.42 -12.81
N VAL A 106 -1.30 -8.58 -11.90
CA VAL A 106 -0.17 -7.66 -12.17
C VAL A 106 1.03 -8.42 -12.76
N LYS A 107 1.37 -9.58 -12.18
CA LYS A 107 2.45 -10.45 -12.67
C LYS A 107 2.14 -11.04 -14.05
N VAL A 108 0.93 -11.57 -14.24
CA VAL A 108 0.50 -12.18 -15.52
C VAL A 108 0.52 -11.14 -16.65
N LYS A 109 0.21 -9.88 -16.35
CA LYS A 109 0.30 -8.76 -17.29
C LYS A 109 1.73 -8.28 -17.57
N GLY A 110 2.74 -8.89 -16.94
CA GLY A 110 4.14 -8.49 -17.09
C GLY A 110 4.46 -7.14 -16.43
N ILE A 111 3.57 -6.60 -15.61
CA ILE A 111 3.79 -5.36 -14.87
C ILE A 111 4.66 -5.71 -13.66
N ARG A 112 5.86 -5.14 -13.56
CA ARG A 112 6.80 -5.45 -12.48
C ARG A 112 6.29 -4.88 -11.14
N PRO A 113 5.98 -5.73 -10.14
CA PRO A 113 5.68 -5.25 -8.80
C PRO A 113 6.88 -4.51 -8.20
N ASN A 114 6.62 -3.54 -7.34
CA ASN A 114 7.68 -2.77 -6.67
C ASN A 114 7.58 -2.91 -5.15
N ILE A 115 8.49 -2.25 -4.43
CA ILE A 115 8.53 -2.30 -2.97
C ILE A 115 7.18 -1.95 -2.33
N ILE A 116 6.45 -0.97 -2.87
CA ILE A 116 5.14 -0.57 -2.34
C ILE A 116 4.14 -1.72 -2.44
N THR A 117 4.15 -2.45 -3.57
CA THR A 117 3.29 -3.63 -3.77
C THR A 117 3.54 -4.70 -2.71
N TYR A 118 4.81 -5.09 -2.53
CA TYR A 118 5.19 -6.11 -1.55
C TYR A 118 4.95 -5.65 -0.12
N SER A 119 5.36 -4.43 0.26
CA SER A 119 5.18 -3.91 1.62
C SER A 119 3.70 -3.89 2.02
N CYS A 120 2.81 -3.50 1.10
CA CYS A 120 1.38 -3.44 1.34
C CYS A 120 0.78 -4.82 1.65
N LEU A 121 1.03 -5.80 0.78
CA LEU A 121 0.54 -7.17 0.94
C LEU A 121 1.12 -7.84 2.17
N THR A 122 2.43 -7.69 2.39
CA THR A 122 3.13 -8.29 3.53
C THR A 122 2.57 -7.75 4.84
N HIS A 123 2.38 -6.43 4.95
CA HIS A 123 1.81 -5.81 6.14
C HIS A 123 0.41 -6.37 6.46
N ASP A 124 -0.44 -6.53 5.44
CA ASP A 124 -1.80 -7.06 5.60
C ASP A 124 -1.81 -8.54 6.02
N MET A 125 -0.96 -9.36 5.39
CA MET A 125 -0.75 -10.77 5.78
C MET A 125 -0.29 -10.90 7.23
N CYS A 126 0.67 -10.07 7.67
CA CYS A 126 1.16 -10.07 9.05
C CYS A 126 0.09 -9.66 10.07
N ASN A 127 -0.88 -8.85 9.67
CA ASN A 127 -2.00 -8.46 10.52
C ASN A 127 -3.12 -9.51 10.52
N SER A 128 -3.25 -10.25 9.41
CA SER A 128 -4.21 -11.34 9.25
C SER A 128 -3.72 -12.70 9.79
N GLY A 129 -2.52 -12.76 10.37
CA GLY A 129 -1.95 -14.00 10.90
C GLY A 129 -1.48 -15.00 9.83
N GLN A 130 -1.15 -14.52 8.62
CA GLN A 130 -0.63 -15.31 7.50
C GLN A 130 0.88 -15.07 7.34
N GLN A 131 1.64 -15.33 8.40
CA GLN A 131 3.04 -14.93 8.40
C GLN A 131 3.96 -15.81 7.53
N GLU A 132 3.60 -17.07 7.28
CA GLU A 132 4.33 -17.93 6.34
C GLU A 132 4.28 -17.35 4.92
N GLU A 133 3.09 -16.93 4.49
CA GLU A 133 2.86 -16.28 3.20
C GLU A 133 3.56 -14.92 3.12
N ALA A 134 3.54 -14.14 4.20
CA ALA A 134 4.25 -12.87 4.28
C ALA A 134 5.76 -13.06 4.09
N THR A 135 6.34 -14.06 4.77
CA THR A 135 7.76 -14.42 4.64
C THR A 135 8.09 -14.87 3.23
N ARG A 136 7.22 -15.68 2.60
CA ARG A 136 7.40 -16.11 1.20
C ARG A 136 7.39 -14.91 0.25
N LEU A 137 6.48 -13.96 0.44
CA LEU A 137 6.38 -12.75 -0.39
C LEU A 137 7.64 -11.88 -0.27
N LEU A 138 8.21 -11.79 0.92
CA LEU A 138 9.46 -11.05 1.16
C LEU A 138 10.67 -11.73 0.52
N ASN A 139 10.77 -13.06 0.58
CA ASN A 139 11.82 -13.79 -0.13
C ASN A 139 11.70 -13.58 -1.65
N GLU A 140 10.48 -13.64 -2.18
CA GLU A 140 10.21 -13.35 -3.59
C GLU A 140 10.66 -11.93 -3.98
N MET A 141 10.45 -10.94 -3.10
CA MET A 141 10.91 -9.57 -3.31
C MET A 141 12.45 -9.48 -3.41
N VAL A 142 13.16 -10.20 -2.54
CA VAL A 142 14.63 -10.27 -2.54
C VAL A 142 15.15 -10.96 -3.81
N ASP A 143 14.55 -12.08 -4.20
CA ASP A 143 14.90 -12.82 -5.43
C ASP A 143 14.69 -11.97 -6.70
N ASN A 144 13.70 -11.06 -6.68
CA ASN A 144 13.46 -10.09 -7.75
C ASN A 144 14.39 -8.86 -7.71
N ASN A 145 15.44 -8.90 -6.88
CA ASN A 145 16.43 -7.84 -6.68
C ASN A 145 15.80 -6.50 -6.28
N ILE A 146 14.71 -6.53 -5.51
CA ILE A 146 14.10 -5.33 -4.97
C ILE A 146 14.69 -5.10 -3.57
N SER A 147 15.47 -4.02 -3.43
CA SER A 147 16.07 -3.67 -2.14
C SER A 147 15.00 -3.40 -1.10
N LEU A 148 15.12 -4.06 0.06
CA LEU A 148 14.31 -3.76 1.23
C LEU A 148 14.65 -2.35 1.74
N ASN A 149 13.64 -1.66 2.27
CA ASN A 149 13.81 -0.41 3.01
C ASN A 149 13.51 -0.64 4.50
N ILE A 150 13.79 0.35 5.34
CA ILE A 150 13.55 0.31 6.80
C ILE A 150 12.11 -0.13 7.13
N VAL A 151 11.12 0.38 6.39
CA VAL A 151 9.71 0.04 6.61
C VAL A 151 9.44 -1.44 6.36
N THR A 152 9.98 -2.00 5.28
CA THR A 152 9.77 -3.41 4.94
C THR A 152 10.50 -4.34 5.90
N TYR A 153 11.69 -3.96 6.37
CA TYR A 153 12.39 -4.66 7.45
C TYR A 153 11.58 -4.67 8.74
N ASN A 154 11.01 -3.53 9.14
CA ASN A 154 10.18 -3.45 10.33
C ASN A 154 8.93 -4.34 10.24
N ILE A 155 8.30 -4.42 9.06
CA ILE A 155 7.18 -5.32 8.81
C ILE A 155 7.61 -6.79 9.00
N LEU A 156 8.74 -7.19 8.43
CA LEU A 156 9.29 -8.55 8.56
C LEU A 156 9.62 -8.89 10.02
N ILE A 157 10.31 -7.99 10.72
CA ILE A 157 10.67 -8.17 12.13
C ILE A 157 9.41 -8.35 12.98
N ASN A 158 8.37 -7.52 12.76
CA ASN A 158 7.09 -7.66 13.44
C ASN A 158 6.40 -8.99 13.14
N ALA A 159 6.46 -9.46 11.88
CA ALA A 159 5.92 -10.76 11.49
C ALA A 159 6.57 -11.91 12.26
N LEU A 160 7.91 -11.97 12.21
CA LEU A 160 8.72 -12.98 12.86
C LEU A 160 8.53 -12.98 14.38
N CYS A 161 8.43 -11.79 14.97
CA CYS A 161 8.10 -11.62 16.39
C CYS A 161 6.73 -12.22 16.73
N LYS A 162 5.69 -11.98 15.93
CA LYS A 162 4.34 -12.52 16.14
C LYS A 162 4.28 -14.05 15.98
N GLU A 163 5.19 -14.65 15.21
CA GLU A 163 5.35 -16.10 15.09
C GLU A 163 6.17 -16.74 16.23
N GLY A 164 6.74 -15.94 17.13
CA GLY A 164 7.68 -16.39 18.14
C GLY A 164 9.07 -16.75 17.60
N LEU A 165 9.38 -16.37 16.35
CA LEU A 165 10.67 -16.60 15.70
C LEU A 165 11.66 -15.47 16.01
N LEU A 166 11.81 -15.14 17.31
CA LEU A 166 12.64 -14.02 17.78
C LEU A 166 14.09 -14.09 17.31
N SER A 167 14.68 -15.29 17.22
CA SER A 167 16.05 -15.45 16.72
C SER A 167 16.19 -14.95 15.28
N LYS A 168 15.22 -15.25 14.41
CA LYS A 168 15.20 -14.75 13.02
C LYS A 168 14.93 -13.25 12.97
N ALA A 169 14.11 -12.72 13.87
CA ALA A 169 13.85 -11.28 13.96
C ALA A 169 15.15 -10.51 14.29
N VAL A 170 15.96 -11.01 15.24
CA VAL A 170 17.26 -10.44 15.59
C VAL A 170 18.28 -10.60 14.45
N GLU A 171 18.30 -11.74 13.76
CA GLU A 171 19.14 -11.94 12.57
C GLU A 171 18.80 -10.93 11.46
N THR A 172 17.51 -10.71 11.24
CA THR A 172 16.98 -9.74 10.25
C THR A 172 17.46 -8.32 10.56
N ILE A 173 17.53 -7.91 11.83
CA ILE A 173 18.13 -6.63 12.25
C ILE A 173 19.62 -6.58 11.92
N GLY A 174 20.33 -7.70 12.08
CA GLY A 174 21.73 -7.82 11.67
C GLY A 174 21.91 -7.60 10.16
N ILE A 175 21.01 -8.17 9.35
CA ILE A 175 21.00 -7.96 7.89
C ILE A 175 20.71 -6.49 7.55
N MET A 176 19.70 -5.89 8.20
CA MET A 176 19.34 -4.48 8.03
C MET A 176 20.55 -3.56 8.28
N ARG A 177 21.30 -3.78 9.37
CA ARG A 177 22.52 -3.02 9.68
C ARG A 177 23.64 -3.22 8.68
N LYS A 178 23.82 -4.44 8.15
CA LYS A 178 24.83 -4.72 7.10
C LYS A 178 24.55 -3.99 5.80
N GLN A 179 23.32 -3.54 5.60
CA GLN A 179 22.90 -2.74 4.44
C GLN A 179 22.86 -1.23 4.76
N ASP A 180 23.60 -0.79 5.78
CA ASP A 180 23.68 0.60 6.25
C ASP A 180 22.31 1.22 6.62
N MET A 181 21.33 0.38 6.98
CA MET A 181 20.05 0.82 7.51
C MET A 181 20.03 0.67 9.03
N GLU A 182 19.91 1.80 9.72
CA GLU A 182 19.83 1.80 11.18
C GLU A 182 18.40 1.47 11.68
N PRO A 183 18.25 0.49 12.59
CA PRO A 183 16.98 0.23 13.27
C PRO A 183 16.47 1.48 13.98
N ASN A 184 15.17 1.77 13.82
CA ASN A 184 14.53 2.95 14.42
C ASN A 184 13.66 2.57 15.61
N ILE A 185 12.99 3.56 16.22
CA ILE A 185 12.07 3.36 17.35
C ILE A 185 11.02 2.29 17.07
N VAL A 186 10.48 2.23 15.85
CA VAL A 186 9.48 1.23 15.47
C VAL A 186 10.08 -0.18 15.53
N THR A 187 11.33 -0.35 15.09
CA THR A 187 12.04 -1.64 15.16
C THR A 187 12.19 -2.13 16.61
N TYR A 188 12.64 -1.26 17.51
CA TYR A 188 12.86 -1.62 18.91
C TYR A 188 11.54 -1.83 19.67
N ASN A 189 10.56 -0.96 19.48
CA ASN A 189 9.23 -1.13 20.08
C ASN A 189 8.57 -2.44 19.67
N THR A 190 8.76 -2.85 18.41
CA THR A 190 8.28 -4.15 17.90
C THR A 190 8.92 -5.32 18.65
N LEU A 191 10.22 -5.27 18.93
CA LEU A 191 10.90 -6.31 19.71
C LEU A 191 10.48 -6.31 21.18
N VAL A 192 10.35 -5.13 21.79
CA VAL A 192 9.92 -4.99 23.19
C VAL A 192 8.52 -5.59 23.36
N ASP A 193 7.57 -5.23 22.49
CA ASP A 193 6.21 -5.78 22.50
C ASP A 193 6.22 -7.31 22.34
N ALA A 194 7.07 -7.84 21.46
CA ALA A 194 7.22 -9.28 21.27
C ALA A 194 7.75 -10.01 22.52
N HIS A 195 8.83 -9.51 23.12
CA HIS A 195 9.42 -10.10 24.32
C HIS A 195 8.50 -10.00 25.54
N CYS A 196 7.74 -8.92 25.66
CA CYS A 196 6.70 -8.78 26.69
C CYS A 196 5.60 -9.85 26.53
N LYS A 197 5.16 -10.13 25.30
CA LYS A 197 4.14 -11.15 25.01
C LYS A 197 4.61 -12.58 25.29
N GLU A 198 5.92 -12.83 25.22
CA GLU A 198 6.53 -14.11 25.59
C GLU A 198 6.96 -14.21 27.08
N TRP A 199 6.54 -13.24 27.91
CA TRP A 199 6.91 -13.17 29.34
C TRP A 199 8.42 -13.08 29.59
N MET A 200 9.21 -12.69 28.59
CA MET A 200 10.66 -12.49 28.68
C MET A 200 10.99 -11.03 29.03
N VAL A 201 10.46 -10.56 30.16
CA VAL A 201 10.54 -9.14 30.57
C VAL A 201 11.98 -8.63 30.71
N SER A 202 12.91 -9.46 31.19
CA SER A 202 14.33 -9.07 31.31
C SER A 202 14.97 -8.75 29.96
N LYS A 203 14.63 -9.49 28.90
CA LYS A 203 15.13 -9.19 27.55
C LYS A 203 14.49 -7.95 26.96
N ALA A 204 13.23 -7.67 27.32
CA ALA A 204 12.57 -6.43 26.92
C ALA A 204 13.28 -5.22 27.56
N GLU A 205 13.66 -5.31 28.84
CA GLU A 205 14.45 -4.30 29.55
C GLU A 205 15.83 -4.09 28.90
N ASP A 206 16.55 -5.17 28.57
CA ASP A 206 17.85 -5.09 27.88
C ASP A 206 17.75 -4.34 26.53
N ILE A 207 16.64 -4.52 25.81
CA ILE A 207 16.39 -3.87 24.52
C ILE A 207 16.07 -2.39 24.70
N VAL A 208 15.28 -2.03 25.73
CA VAL A 208 15.01 -0.63 26.09
C VAL A 208 16.31 0.07 26.50
N ASP A 209 17.15 -0.57 27.30
CA ASP A 209 18.47 -0.04 27.68
C ASP A 209 19.38 0.16 26.47
N ALA A 210 19.37 -0.78 25.52
CA ALA A 210 20.11 -0.66 24.28
C ALA A 210 19.58 0.48 23.38
N MET A 211 18.27 0.75 23.41
CA MET A 211 17.63 1.86 22.70
C MET A 211 18.02 3.21 23.30
N ILE A 212 17.99 3.34 24.64
CA ILE A 212 18.40 4.54 25.38
C ILE A 212 19.88 4.86 25.15
N LYS A 213 20.76 3.85 25.24
CA LYS A 213 22.21 4.01 24.98
C LYS A 213 22.52 4.50 23.57
N ARG A 214 21.61 4.27 22.61
CA ARG A 214 21.74 4.72 21.22
C ARG A 214 21.11 6.10 20.96
N GLY A 215 20.58 6.76 22.00
CA GLY A 215 19.95 8.08 21.87
C GLY A 215 18.61 8.05 21.14
N ILE A 216 17.94 6.91 21.08
CA ILE A 216 16.61 6.78 20.48
C ILE A 216 15.59 7.02 21.60
N GLU A 217 14.88 8.15 21.55
CA GLU A 217 13.90 8.52 22.58
C GLU A 217 12.71 7.55 22.59
N THR A 218 12.30 7.09 23.78
CA THR A 218 11.10 6.28 24.00
C THR A 218 9.88 7.21 24.09
N SER A 219 8.98 7.17 23.09
CA SER A 219 7.69 7.89 23.12
C SER A 219 6.61 7.11 23.85
#